data_AF-A0A059CXZ0-F1
#
_entry.id   AF-A0A059CXZ0-F1
#
_cell.length_a   1.000
_cell.length_b   1.000
_cell.length_c   1.000
_cell.angle_alpha   90.00
_cell.angle_beta   90.00
_cell.angle_gamma   90.00
#
_symmetry.space_group_name_H-M   'P 1'
#
loop_
_entity.id
_entity.type
_entity.pdbx_description
1 polymer ?
#
loop_
_entity_poly.entity_id
_entity_poly.type
_entity_poly.pdbx_seq_one_letter_code
_entity_poly.pdbx_strand_id
1 'polypeptide(L)'
;MSMGFKEHNARRALRMNNQDVGSAVDFLIEEKAKKLQKREEDMKRRQELSEQKSYGVTLTKKPVDLKSLNELVSIGFEKALAAEALRRNENDTQKALDDLTNPETNAAIQNDIESRKRKRQRKSDKAAIEQLVSMGFERSRGTCSMIVFLFPLVLSCFAWISII
;
A
#
# COMPACT_ATOMS: atom_id res chain seq x y z
N MET A 1 7.63 -42.47 -4.19
CA MET A 1 7.73 -41.78 -2.89
C MET A 1 6.35 -41.27 -2.48
N SER A 2 5.76 -41.84 -1.42
CA SER A 2 4.35 -41.61 -1.02
C SER A 2 4.13 -40.37 -0.13
N MET A 3 5.18 -39.85 0.54
CA MET A 3 5.08 -38.77 1.54
C MET A 3 5.09 -37.32 0.96
N GLY A 4 4.93 -37.13 -0.35
CA GLY A 4 4.80 -35.79 -0.96
C GLY A 4 6.10 -34.95 -1.02
N PHE A 5 7.26 -35.56 -0.80
CA PHE A 5 8.57 -34.91 -1.01
C PHE A 5 9.10 -35.16 -2.42
N LYS A 6 9.74 -34.14 -3.00
CA LYS A 6 10.42 -34.26 -4.30
C LYS A 6 11.59 -35.23 -4.19
N GLU A 7 11.79 -36.06 -5.21
CA GLU A 7 12.80 -37.12 -5.21
C GLU A 7 14.22 -36.63 -4.93
N HIS A 8 14.62 -35.50 -5.53
CA HIS A 8 15.94 -34.92 -5.29
C HIS A 8 16.17 -34.51 -3.83
N ASN A 9 15.14 -34.02 -3.14
CA ASN A 9 15.25 -33.61 -1.74
C ASN A 9 15.35 -34.83 -0.82
N ALA A 10 14.54 -35.85 -1.06
CA ALA A 10 14.62 -37.11 -0.31
C ALA A 10 15.98 -37.79 -0.47
N ARG A 11 16.50 -37.85 -1.71
CA ARG A 11 17.83 -38.41 -1.99
C ARG A 11 18.94 -37.61 -1.31
N ARG A 12 18.84 -36.29 -1.29
CA ARG A 12 19.79 -35.40 -0.58
C ARG A 12 19.75 -35.63 0.93
N ALA A 13 18.56 -35.67 1.54
CA ALA A 13 18.41 -35.87 2.98
C ALA A 13 18.97 -37.22 3.44
N LEU A 14 18.70 -38.30 2.70
CA LEU A 14 19.26 -39.62 3.00
C LEU A 14 20.79 -39.67 2.89
N ARG A 15 21.38 -38.92 1.95
CA ARG A 15 22.84 -38.81 1.82
C ARG A 15 23.47 -38.04 2.98
N MET A 16 22.79 -37.02 3.50
CA MET A 16 23.29 -36.21 4.60
C MET A 16 23.15 -36.90 5.96
N ASN A 17 22.16 -37.79 6.11
CA ASN A 17 21.88 -38.50 7.36
C ASN A 17 22.28 -39.98 7.32
N ASN A 18 23.28 -40.35 6.50
CA ASN A 18 23.84 -41.71 6.44
C ASN A 18 22.79 -42.82 6.24
N GLN A 19 21.79 -42.57 5.40
CA GLN A 19 20.68 -43.49 5.08
C GLN A 19 19.68 -43.73 6.22
N ASP A 20 19.76 -43.02 7.35
CA ASP A 20 18.70 -43.07 8.36
C ASP A 20 17.44 -42.33 7.87
N VAL A 21 16.32 -43.07 7.82
CA VAL A 21 15.03 -42.55 7.32
C VAL A 21 14.41 -41.58 8.32
N GLY A 22 14.53 -41.84 9.63
CA GLY A 22 13.95 -40.99 10.68
C GLY A 22 14.56 -39.59 10.64
N SER A 23 15.89 -39.52 10.79
CA SER A 23 16.63 -38.26 10.72
C SER A 23 16.47 -37.54 9.37
N ALA A 24 16.35 -38.27 8.25
CA ALA A 24 16.10 -37.69 6.93
C ALA A 24 14.72 -37.03 6.79
N VAL A 25 13.68 -37.59 7.41
CA VAL A 25 12.34 -36.97 7.43
C VAL A 25 12.36 -35.71 8.29
N ASP A 26 12.95 -35.79 9.48
CA ASP A 26 13.04 -34.63 10.39
C ASP A 26 13.80 -33.47 9.76
N PHE A 27 14.93 -33.75 9.10
CA PHE A 27 15.69 -32.74 8.35
C PHE A 27 14.86 -32.04 7.27
N LEU A 28 14.05 -32.79 6.51
CA LEU A 28 13.20 -32.22 5.45
C LEU A 28 12.05 -31.37 6.01
N ILE A 29 11.48 -31.78 7.15
CA ILE A 29 10.45 -31.01 7.84
C ILE A 29 11.05 -29.70 8.37
N GLU A 30 12.20 -29.77 9.03
CA GLU A 30 12.89 -28.60 9.57
C GLU A 30 13.33 -27.65 8.45
N GLU A 31 13.86 -28.16 7.34
CA GLU A 31 14.26 -27.33 6.19
C GLU A 31 13.04 -26.61 5.58
N LYS A 32 11.90 -27.29 5.45
CA LYS A 32 10.64 -26.65 5.00
C LYS A 32 10.17 -25.59 5.98
N ALA A 33 10.19 -25.86 7.29
CA ALA A 33 9.80 -24.90 8.32
C ALA A 33 10.69 -23.65 8.31
N LYS A 34 12.02 -23.83 8.30
CA LYS A 34 12.99 -22.72 8.19
C LYS A 34 12.80 -21.90 6.91
N LYS A 35 12.51 -22.55 5.78
CA LYS A 35 12.22 -21.85 4.51
C LYS A 35 10.92 -21.05 4.59
N LEU A 36 9.90 -21.58 5.24
CA LEU A 36 8.63 -20.88 5.41
C LEU A 36 8.80 -19.66 6.32
N GLN A 37 9.45 -19.81 7.47
CA GLN A 37 9.78 -18.71 8.39
C GLN A 37 10.56 -17.60 7.70
N LYS A 38 11.63 -17.93 6.96
CA LYS A 38 12.41 -16.94 6.20
C LYS A 38 11.56 -16.19 5.18
N ARG A 39 10.66 -16.89 4.47
CA ARG A 39 9.75 -16.25 3.51
C ARG A 39 8.78 -15.30 4.21
N GLU A 40 8.23 -15.68 5.35
CA GLU A 40 7.33 -14.83 6.13
C GLU A 40 8.06 -13.59 6.66
N GLU A 41 9.28 -13.74 7.17
CA GLU A 41 10.13 -12.63 7.59
C GLU A 41 10.52 -11.72 6.43
N ASP A 42 10.89 -12.28 5.28
CA ASP A 42 11.17 -11.52 4.06
C ASP A 42 9.93 -10.76 3.59
N MET A 43 8.75 -11.38 3.66
CA MET A 43 7.47 -10.74 3.31
C MET A 43 7.17 -9.57 4.25
N LYS A 44 7.31 -9.75 5.56
CA LYS A 44 7.12 -8.68 6.57
C LYS A 44 8.09 -7.52 6.34
N ARG A 45 9.39 -7.81 6.17
CA ARG A 45 10.41 -6.79 5.88
C ARG A 45 10.12 -6.02 4.59
N ARG A 46 9.66 -6.71 3.54
CA ARG A 46 9.27 -6.07 2.28
C ARG A 46 8.06 -5.16 2.45
N GLN A 47 7.07 -5.58 3.23
CA GLN A 47 5.89 -4.76 3.55
C GLN A 47 6.30 -3.49 4.30
N GLU A 48 7.07 -3.61 5.37
CA GLU A 48 7.59 -2.48 6.15
C GLU A 48 8.38 -1.49 5.27
N LEU A 49 9.25 -2.00 4.40
CA LEU A 49 10.03 -1.17 3.47
C LEU A 49 9.14 -0.49 2.41
N SER A 50 8.10 -1.19 1.93
CA SER A 50 7.13 -0.63 0.99
C SER A 50 6.29 0.47 1.65
N GLU A 51 5.89 0.27 2.91
CA GLU A 51 5.16 1.27 3.69
C GLU A 51 6.01 2.53 3.91
N GLN A 52 7.27 2.39 4.34
CA GLN A 52 8.19 3.53 4.48
C GLN A 52 8.33 4.33 3.17
N LYS A 53 8.48 3.63 2.03
CA LYS A 53 8.58 4.27 0.71
C LYS A 53 7.32 5.02 0.31
N SER A 54 6.14 4.57 0.77
CA SER A 54 4.86 5.21 0.42
C SER A 54 4.74 6.62 1.00
N TYR A 55 5.29 6.84 2.20
CA TYR A 55 5.28 8.15 2.87
C TYR A 55 6.33 9.10 2.30
N GLY A 56 7.43 8.57 1.77
CA GLY A 56 8.48 9.32 1.10
C GLY A 56 9.68 9.60 2.00
N VAL A 57 10.49 10.59 1.62
CA VAL A 57 11.74 10.94 2.30
C VAL A 57 11.66 12.32 2.95
N THR A 58 12.42 12.49 4.03
CA THR A 58 12.70 13.77 4.69
C THR A 58 13.68 14.61 3.88
N LEU A 59 13.91 15.86 4.29
CA LEU A 59 14.93 16.76 3.71
C LEU A 59 16.32 16.11 3.73
N THR A 60 16.64 15.38 4.79
CA THR A 60 17.89 14.62 4.96
C THR A 60 17.94 13.28 4.21
N LYS A 61 16.96 13.01 3.33
CA LYS A 61 16.81 11.76 2.56
C LYS A 61 16.64 10.51 3.42
N LYS A 62 16.29 10.66 4.70
CA LYS A 62 15.96 9.54 5.58
C LYS A 62 14.52 9.09 5.32
N PRO A 63 14.23 7.77 5.40
CA PRO A 63 12.85 7.29 5.38
C PRO A 63 12.12 7.71 6.66
N VAL A 64 10.80 7.81 6.58
CA VAL A 64 9.96 8.07 7.76
C VAL A 64 10.01 6.87 8.71
N ASP A 65 10.28 7.13 9.98
CA ASP A 65 10.35 6.10 11.00
C ASP A 65 8.93 5.58 11.35
N LEU A 66 8.72 4.27 11.22
CA LEU A 66 7.41 3.65 11.45
C LEU A 66 7.00 3.66 12.93
N LYS A 67 7.98 3.64 13.84
CA LYS A 67 7.72 3.64 15.29
C LYS A 67 7.11 4.96 15.73
N SER A 68 7.75 6.07 15.39
CA SER A 68 7.25 7.42 15.64
C SER A 68 5.92 7.68 14.94
N LEU A 69 5.74 7.16 13.71
CA LEU A 69 4.46 7.24 13.02
C LEU A 69 3.35 6.50 13.79
N ASN A 70 3.61 5.29 14.27
CA ASN A 70 2.64 4.52 15.05
C ASN A 70 2.32 5.16 16.40
N GLU A 71 3.27 5.84 17.03
CA GLU A 71 3.03 6.64 18.25
C GLU A 71 2.04 7.78 17.97
N LEU A 72 2.25 8.55 16.91
CA LEU A 72 1.34 9.64 16.51
C LEU A 72 -0.05 9.13 16.15
N VAL A 73 -0.13 7.97 15.49
CA VAL A 73 -1.40 7.32 15.15
C VAL A 73 -2.13 6.83 16.40
N SER A 74 -1.40 6.34 17.40
CA SER A 74 -1.97 5.90 18.68
C SER A 74 -2.55 7.07 19.49
N ILE A 75 -1.98 8.27 19.33
CA ILE A 75 -2.52 9.52 19.92
C ILE A 75 -3.83 9.95 19.22
N GLY A 76 -4.07 9.48 17.99
CA GLY A 76 -5.30 9.73 17.23
C GLY A 76 -5.13 10.59 15.98
N PHE A 77 -3.89 10.90 15.59
CA PHE A 77 -3.64 11.63 14.34
C PHE A 77 -3.76 10.72 13.11
N GLU A 78 -4.22 11.29 12.00
CA GLU A 78 -4.29 10.56 10.73
C GLU A 78 -2.88 10.22 10.21
N LYS A 79 -2.69 8.98 9.72
CA LYS A 79 -1.40 8.48 9.20
C LYS A 79 -0.75 9.42 8.17
N ALA A 80 -1.54 9.96 7.24
CA ALA A 80 -1.04 10.84 6.19
C ALA A 80 -0.53 12.17 6.75
N LEU A 81 -1.26 12.73 7.72
CA LEU A 81 -0.91 13.98 8.38
C LEU A 81 0.35 13.83 9.24
N ALA A 82 0.38 12.78 10.07
CA ALA A 82 1.52 12.44 10.91
C ALA A 82 2.78 12.17 10.08
N ALA A 83 2.66 11.46 8.95
CA ALA A 83 3.78 11.21 8.06
C ALA A 83 4.35 12.51 7.46
N GLU A 84 3.52 13.46 7.03
CA GLU A 84 4.02 14.74 6.51
C GLU A 84 4.68 15.59 7.60
N ALA A 85 4.14 15.61 8.82
CA ALA A 85 4.77 16.30 9.95
C ALA A 85 6.17 15.73 10.25
N LEU A 86 6.31 14.39 10.30
CA LEU A 86 7.60 13.74 10.48
C LEU A 86 8.57 14.02 9.32
N ARG A 87 8.08 14.15 8.09
CA ARG A 87 8.91 14.48 6.93
C ARG A 87 9.51 15.89 7.00
N ARG A 88 8.74 16.85 7.51
CA ARG A 88 9.21 18.24 7.69
C ARG A 88 10.23 18.35 8.81
N ASN A 89 10.04 17.57 9.89
CA ASN A 89 10.85 17.62 11.10
C ASN A 89 11.91 16.51 11.21
N GLU A 90 12.30 15.90 10.10
CA GLU A 90 13.41 14.92 10.05
C GLU A 90 13.27 13.73 11.03
N ASN A 91 12.05 13.26 11.25
CA ASN A 91 11.66 12.20 12.20
C ASN A 91 11.72 12.58 13.70
N ASP A 92 11.84 13.86 14.06
CA ASP A 92 11.68 14.31 15.45
C ASP A 92 10.21 14.25 15.89
N THR A 93 9.85 13.33 16.78
CA THR A 93 8.46 13.15 17.26
C THR A 93 7.92 14.36 18.01
N GLN A 94 8.74 14.98 18.86
CA GLN A 94 8.33 16.12 19.68
C GLN A 94 7.96 17.32 18.80
N LYS A 95 8.85 17.70 17.87
CA LYS A 95 8.59 18.79 16.92
C LYS A 95 7.41 18.48 16.00
N ALA A 96 7.27 17.23 15.57
CA ALA A 96 6.11 16.81 14.79
C ALA A 96 4.80 16.93 15.57
N LEU A 97 4.78 16.61 16.86
CA LEU A 97 3.62 16.82 17.73
C LEU A 97 3.27 18.30 17.89
N ASP A 98 4.28 19.15 18.08
CA ASP A 98 4.08 20.59 18.18
C ASP A 98 3.44 21.15 16.90
N ASP A 99 3.96 20.76 15.73
CA ASP A 99 3.42 21.17 14.43
C ASP A 99 2.02 20.64 14.14
N LEU A 100 1.66 19.46 14.69
CA LEU A 100 0.33 18.89 14.56
C LEU A 100 -0.69 19.55 15.50
N THR A 101 -0.23 20.04 16.65
CA THR A 101 -1.07 20.70 17.65
C THR A 101 -1.35 22.15 17.27
N ASN A 102 -0.41 22.79 16.57
CA ASN A 102 -0.56 24.16 16.09
C ASN A 102 -1.53 24.24 14.89
N PRO A 103 -2.61 25.06 14.96
CA PRO A 103 -3.64 25.07 13.93
C PRO A 103 -3.16 25.64 12.59
N GLU A 104 -2.25 26.62 12.61
CA GLU A 104 -1.70 27.24 11.40
C GLU A 104 -0.83 26.26 10.60
N THR A 105 0.08 25.56 11.27
CA THR A 105 0.95 24.55 10.66
C THR A 105 0.15 23.34 10.21
N ASN A 106 -0.84 22.89 10.99
CA ASN A 106 -1.72 21.78 10.62
C ASN A 106 -2.49 22.10 9.32
N ALA A 107 -3.10 23.29 9.22
CA ALA A 107 -3.77 23.72 8.00
C ALA A 107 -2.81 23.75 6.80
N ALA A 108 -1.58 24.23 6.98
CA ALA A 108 -0.56 24.22 5.93
C ALA A 108 -0.18 22.78 5.49
N ILE A 109 -0.08 21.82 6.42
CA ILE A 109 0.17 20.41 6.10
C ILE A 109 -1.00 19.81 5.31
N GLN A 110 -2.24 20.06 5.75
CA GLN A 110 -3.43 19.55 5.08
C GLN A 110 -3.57 20.09 3.65
N ASN A 111 -3.32 21.38 3.44
CA ASN A 111 -3.33 22.00 2.11
C ASN A 111 -2.26 21.39 1.18
N ASP A 112 -1.08 21.06 1.71
CA ASP A 112 -0.02 20.39 0.96
C ASP A 112 -0.43 18.95 0.56
N ILE A 113 -1.06 18.21 1.47
CA ILE A 113 -1.56 16.86 1.18
C ILE A 113 -2.64 16.93 0.10
N GLU A 114 -3.60 17.84 0.24
CA GLU A 114 -4.72 17.96 -0.67
C GLU A 114 -4.26 18.40 -2.07
N SER A 115 -3.36 19.40 -2.15
CA SER A 115 -2.81 19.86 -3.43
C SER A 115 -2.05 18.75 -4.16
N ARG A 116 -1.26 17.93 -3.44
CA ARG A 116 -0.58 16.76 -4.00
C ARG A 116 -1.57 15.69 -4.47
N LYS A 117 -2.62 15.41 -3.70
CA LYS A 117 -3.67 14.45 -4.07
C LYS A 117 -4.39 14.89 -5.35
N ARG A 118 -4.80 16.16 -5.42
CA ARG A 118 -5.42 16.77 -6.62
C ARG A 118 -4.50 16.69 -7.84
N LYS A 119 -3.19 16.95 -7.67
CA LYS A 119 -2.21 16.84 -8.78
C LYS A 119 -2.05 15.41 -9.28
N ARG A 120 -2.02 14.41 -8.37
CA ARG A 120 -1.97 12.98 -8.74
C ARG A 120 -3.21 12.56 -9.51
N GLN A 121 -4.40 12.96 -9.05
CA GLN A 121 -5.67 12.67 -9.71
C GLN A 121 -5.72 13.27 -11.12
N ARG A 122 -5.36 14.54 -11.28
CA ARG A 122 -5.28 15.17 -12.62
C ARG A 122 -4.34 14.41 -13.57
N LYS A 123 -3.25 13.85 -13.05
CA LYS A 123 -2.31 13.05 -13.85
C LYS A 123 -2.89 11.69 -14.23
N SER A 124 -3.57 10.99 -13.33
CA SER A 124 -4.24 9.72 -13.65
C SER A 124 -5.38 9.94 -14.64
N ASP A 125 -6.17 10.99 -14.47
CA ASP A 125 -7.28 11.32 -15.37
C ASP A 125 -6.75 11.64 -16.77
N LYS A 126 -5.66 12.42 -16.86
CA LYS A 126 -4.99 12.68 -18.14
C LYS A 126 -4.47 11.39 -18.80
N ALA A 127 -3.85 10.50 -18.03
CA ALA A 127 -3.37 9.22 -18.54
C ALA A 127 -4.52 8.31 -19.02
N ALA A 128 -5.64 8.29 -18.29
CA ALA A 128 -6.85 7.57 -18.70
C ALA A 128 -7.44 8.15 -20.00
N ILE A 129 -7.48 9.47 -20.13
CA ILE A 129 -7.89 10.13 -21.38
C ILE A 129 -6.94 9.76 -22.53
N GLU A 130 -5.62 9.77 -22.30
CA GLU A 130 -4.64 9.36 -23.32
C GLU A 130 -4.83 7.90 -23.76
N GLN A 131 -5.13 6.99 -22.83
CA GLN A 131 -5.47 5.60 -23.14
C GLN A 131 -6.75 5.50 -23.97
N LEU A 132 -7.82 6.22 -23.60
CA LEU A 132 -9.06 6.25 -24.38
C LEU A 132 -8.81 6.77 -25.80
N VAL A 133 -7.98 7.79 -25.96
CA VAL A 133 -7.60 8.32 -27.27
C VAL A 133 -6.82 7.29 -28.10
N SER A 134 -5.91 6.54 -27.48
CA SER A 134 -5.19 5.45 -28.18
C SER A 134 -6.10 4.31 -28.65
N MET A 135 -7.22 4.08 -27.95
CA MET A 135 -8.25 3.11 -28.34
C MET A 135 -9.22 3.65 -29.41
N GLY A 136 -9.00 4.88 -29.89
CA GLY A 136 -9.80 5.50 -30.94
C GLY A 136 -10.97 6.37 -30.44
N PHE A 137 -11.08 6.63 -29.13
CA PHE A 137 -12.09 7.56 -28.61
C PHE A 137 -11.63 9.02 -28.79
N GLU A 138 -12.49 9.84 -29.39
CA GLU A 138 -12.17 11.23 -29.68
C GLU A 138 -12.13 12.10 -28.41
N ARG A 139 -11.12 12.99 -28.30
CA ARG A 139 -10.85 13.82 -27.10
C ARG A 139 -12.04 14.67 -26.65
N SER A 140 -12.90 15.07 -27.59
CA SER A 140 -14.11 15.87 -27.34
C SER A 140 -15.21 15.09 -26.62
N ARG A 141 -15.24 13.74 -26.75
CA ARG A 141 -16.25 12.86 -26.15
C ARG A 141 -15.77 12.17 -24.87
N GLY A 142 -14.46 12.15 -24.60
CA GLY A 142 -13.88 11.48 -23.43
C GLY A 142 -14.29 12.07 -22.08
N THR A 143 -14.46 13.39 -22.00
CA THR A 143 -14.97 14.06 -20.77
C THR A 143 -16.49 13.90 -20.62
N CYS A 144 -17.22 13.83 -21.73
CA CYS A 144 -18.67 13.69 -21.75
C CYS A 144 -19.11 12.24 -21.43
N SER A 145 -18.42 11.21 -21.93
CA SER A 145 -18.78 9.80 -21.69
C SER A 145 -18.70 9.37 -20.22
N MET A 146 -17.71 9.87 -19.46
CA MET A 146 -17.63 9.62 -18.01
C MET A 146 -18.81 10.22 -17.23
N ILE A 147 -19.41 11.30 -17.72
CA ILE A 147 -20.56 11.96 -17.09
C ILE A 147 -21.87 11.28 -17.54
N VAL A 148 -21.96 10.85 -18.81
CA VAL A 148 -23.21 10.33 -19.40
C VAL A 148 -23.54 8.90 -18.93
N PHE A 149 -22.55 8.06 -18.60
CA PHE A 149 -22.82 6.69 -18.11
C PHE A 149 -23.27 6.61 -16.64
N LEU A 150 -23.15 7.69 -15.84
CA LEU A 150 -23.56 7.69 -14.43
C LEU A 150 -24.91 8.40 -14.16
N PHE A 151 -25.59 8.93 -15.19
CA PHE A 151 -26.75 9.80 -14.99
C PHE A 151 -27.98 9.59 -15.91
N PRO A 152 -28.45 8.35 -16.18
CA PRO A 152 -29.84 8.20 -16.65
C PRO A 152 -30.65 7.09 -15.95
N LEU A 153 -30.41 6.80 -14.66
CA LEU A 153 -31.21 5.80 -13.93
C LEU A 153 -32.01 6.32 -12.72
N VAL A 154 -31.86 7.58 -12.32
CA VAL A 154 -32.58 8.10 -11.11
C VAL A 154 -33.76 9.01 -11.44
N LEU A 155 -33.90 9.53 -12.67
CA LEU A 155 -35.01 10.43 -13.01
C LEU A 155 -36.26 9.76 -13.63
N SER A 156 -36.25 8.46 -13.91
CA SER A 156 -37.38 7.80 -14.58
C SER A 156 -38.42 7.17 -13.64
N CYS A 157 -38.21 7.16 -12.32
CA CYS A 157 -39.16 6.53 -11.37
C CYS A 157 -40.09 7.50 -10.63
N PHE A 158 -39.88 8.82 -10.69
CA PHE A 158 -40.67 9.77 -9.89
C PHE A 158 -41.91 10.36 -10.60
N ALA A 159 -42.14 10.02 -11.88
CA ALA A 159 -43.23 10.61 -12.66
C ALA A 159 -44.53 9.75 -12.71
N TRP A 160 -44.62 8.64 -11.98
CA TRP A 160 -45.78 7.71 -12.07
C TRP A 160 -46.57 7.49 -10.76
N ILE A 161 -46.39 8.36 -9.75
CA ILE A 161 -47.09 8.22 -8.45
C ILE A 161 -48.09 9.38 -8.18
N SER A 162 -48.60 10.07 -9.21
CA SER A 162 -49.63 11.11 -9.00
C SER A 162 -50.88 11.01 -9.89
N ILE A 163 -51.20 9.82 -10.38
CA ILE A 163 -52.50 9.56 -11.01
C ILE A 163 -53.04 8.24 -10.48
N ILE A 164 -53.79 8.31 -9.38
CA ILE A 164 -55.02 7.60 -9.01
C ILE A 164 -55.41 8.06 -7.60
#